data_AF-A0A1E4S4I9-F1
#
_entry.id   AF-A0A1E4S4I9-F1
#
_cell.length_a   1.000
_cell.length_b   1.000
_cell.length_c   1.000
_cell.angle_alpha   90.00
_cell.angle_beta   90.00
_cell.angle_gamma   90.00
#
_symmetry.space_group_name_H-M   'P 1'
#
loop_
_entity.id
_entity.type
_entity.pdbx_description
1 polymer ?
#
loop_
_entity_poly.entity_id
_entity_poly.type
_entity_poly.pdbx_seq_one_letter_code
_entity_poly.pdbx_strand_id
1 'polypeptide(L)'
;MKRPLSIRHGSESVDSAPDGRNVVLRRDGVEYYTIETFHSSPFYNAVTPVLVVDLVRAVDPYDIYGHGGHRLVRDNVVLLKNHPVRRVRVTGWISDYTMKEIRQMMYYFLSLDDSSGEAIKCMVRNAVLEEAGLEGRCEGSLVEIVGVCSKVYGELEIKANALKLLPRENHLTYELQFWSEVFRVRRVLETPWYQTPQLDADNGDEPPVRMDATAQRRKYMERNMVLSSPHKDYPPLVLDSSIYTKRTVLNESERRKRADDQDLSSSSDIEEITSDVFANRPRQLRTESVQVLPESVLMDSVSVDDLMKRQQGPSVSDLTILLTEWIVDNGERHFHLNKAYQDPLIRDYLKTLAENELSAQVVDLTEDTTGVKSLNQVHGELFHRARHLLQRSGLILCTRSKECSSGVLIDFIVQLQDEINLITTVGSIFDPREVLAVFNKTRHLDVDIEDPLLQSMMLRYVSNSRQHSKWYLVQTTGLWLFM
;
A
#
# COMPACT_ATOMS: atom_id res chain seq x y z
N MET A 1 -45.73 6.50 -47.69
CA MET A 1 -44.75 5.81 -46.82
C MET A 1 -43.89 6.84 -46.13
N LYS A 2 -44.12 7.10 -44.83
CA LYS A 2 -43.32 8.05 -44.02
C LYS A 2 -42.13 7.29 -43.44
N ARG A 3 -40.91 7.77 -43.68
CA ARG A 3 -39.69 7.20 -43.08
C ARG A 3 -39.71 7.40 -41.56
N PRO A 4 -39.29 6.42 -40.75
CA PRO A 4 -39.22 6.57 -39.31
C PRO A 4 -38.11 7.57 -38.94
N LEU A 5 -38.42 8.49 -38.02
CA LEU A 5 -37.48 9.42 -37.42
C LEU A 5 -36.45 8.62 -36.61
N SER A 6 -35.19 8.68 -37.03
CA SER A 6 -34.05 8.20 -36.26
C SER A 6 -33.86 9.12 -35.05
N ILE A 7 -34.18 8.60 -33.87
CA ILE A 7 -33.87 9.26 -32.60
C ILE A 7 -32.37 9.07 -32.38
N ARG A 8 -31.58 10.14 -32.57
CA ARG A 8 -30.18 10.18 -32.16
C ARG A 8 -30.14 10.30 -30.64
N HIS A 9 -29.65 9.27 -29.95
CA HIS A 9 -29.26 9.41 -28.55
C HIS A 9 -28.02 10.30 -28.50
N GLY A 10 -28.18 11.52 -27.99
CA GLY A 10 -27.05 12.38 -27.66
C GLY A 10 -26.29 11.76 -26.50
N SER A 11 -25.09 11.23 -26.76
CA SER A 11 -24.12 10.94 -25.72
C SER A 11 -23.52 12.27 -25.28
N GLU A 12 -23.76 12.68 -24.03
CA GLU A 12 -23.04 13.79 -23.41
C GLU A 12 -21.55 13.41 -23.35
N SER A 13 -20.74 13.99 -24.24
CA SER A 13 -19.29 13.85 -24.19
C SER A 13 -18.79 14.72 -23.03
N VAL A 14 -18.25 14.07 -22.00
CA VAL A 14 -17.51 14.76 -20.94
C VAL A 14 -16.15 15.14 -21.53
N ASP A 15 -16.01 16.41 -21.90
CA ASP A 15 -14.79 16.99 -22.47
C ASP A 15 -13.60 16.78 -21.51
N SER A 16 -12.87 15.70 -21.76
CA SER A 16 -11.68 15.31 -21.02
C SER A 16 -10.50 15.93 -21.72
N ALA A 17 -10.00 17.05 -21.19
CA ALA A 17 -8.97 17.88 -21.82
C ALA A 17 -7.78 17.06 -22.40
N PRO A 18 -7.31 17.34 -23.63
CA PRO A 18 -6.41 16.46 -24.39
C PRO A 18 -4.94 16.36 -23.92
N ASP A 19 -4.55 17.02 -22.82
CA ASP A 19 -3.14 17.25 -22.48
C ASP A 19 -2.46 16.14 -21.63
N GLY A 20 -2.90 14.88 -21.73
CA GLY A 20 -2.26 13.79 -20.96
C GLY A 20 -2.38 13.92 -19.44
N ARG A 21 -3.27 14.80 -18.95
CA ARG A 21 -3.53 15.06 -17.53
C ARG A 21 -4.25 13.90 -16.81
N ASN A 22 -4.75 12.92 -17.57
CA ASN A 22 -5.53 11.82 -17.01
C ASN A 22 -4.65 10.67 -16.52
N VAL A 23 -3.33 10.72 -16.68
CA VAL A 23 -2.40 9.70 -16.13
C VAL A 23 -1.83 10.20 -14.81
N VAL A 24 -2.14 9.50 -13.72
CA VAL A 24 -1.65 9.80 -12.37
C VAL A 24 -0.24 9.25 -12.16
N LEU A 25 -0.01 8.00 -12.57
CA LEU A 25 1.26 7.30 -12.34
C LEU A 25 1.59 6.40 -13.54
N ARG A 26 2.88 6.34 -13.88
CA ARG A 26 3.43 5.33 -14.80
C ARG A 26 4.38 4.43 -14.04
N ARG A 27 4.08 3.13 -13.98
CA ARG A 27 4.89 2.14 -13.26
C ARG A 27 4.99 0.87 -14.10
N ASP A 28 6.21 0.40 -14.33
CA ASP A 28 6.49 -0.85 -15.06
C ASP A 28 5.84 -0.93 -16.45
N GLY A 29 5.78 0.21 -17.15
CA GLY A 29 5.15 0.32 -18.47
C GLY A 29 3.62 0.29 -18.44
N VAL A 30 3.01 0.39 -17.25
CA VAL A 30 1.56 0.47 -17.05
C VAL A 30 1.19 1.89 -16.63
N GLU A 31 0.17 2.45 -17.30
CA GLU A 31 -0.38 3.77 -16.97
C GLU A 31 -1.61 3.61 -16.05
N TYR A 32 -1.61 4.36 -14.94
CA TYR A 32 -2.73 4.45 -14.00
C TYR A 32 -3.44 5.79 -14.20
N TYR A 33 -4.76 5.73 -14.39
CA TYR A 33 -5.54 6.90 -14.77
C TYR A 33 -6.23 7.58 -13.59
N THR A 34 -6.61 8.84 -13.76
CA THR A 34 -7.41 9.59 -12.80
C THR A 34 -8.74 8.88 -12.50
N ILE A 35 -9.19 8.93 -11.25
CA ILE A 35 -10.41 8.22 -10.78
C ILE A 35 -11.63 8.62 -11.61
N GLU A 36 -11.67 9.88 -12.06
CA GLU A 36 -12.71 10.46 -12.87
C GLU A 36 -12.94 9.70 -14.18
N THR A 37 -11.92 9.02 -14.73
CA THR A 37 -12.02 8.30 -16.00
C THR A 37 -12.40 6.83 -15.84
N PHE A 38 -12.49 6.31 -14.61
CA PHE A 38 -12.75 4.89 -14.36
C PHE A 38 -14.05 4.38 -14.96
N HIS A 39 -15.07 5.25 -15.08
CA HIS A 39 -16.33 4.93 -15.74
C HIS A 39 -16.16 4.49 -17.21
N SER A 40 -15.05 4.83 -17.85
CA SER A 40 -14.73 4.41 -19.22
C SER A 40 -14.08 3.01 -19.29
N SER A 41 -13.67 2.44 -18.16
CA SER A 41 -13.19 1.05 -18.11
C SER A 41 -14.36 0.08 -18.31
N PRO A 42 -14.22 -0.96 -19.16
CA PRO A 42 -15.28 -1.95 -19.39
C PRO A 42 -15.61 -2.77 -18.14
N PHE A 43 -14.74 -2.78 -17.12
CA PHE A 43 -14.92 -3.56 -15.90
C PHE A 43 -15.52 -2.76 -14.74
N TYR A 44 -15.59 -1.43 -14.84
CA TYR A 44 -15.94 -0.59 -13.68
C TYR A 44 -17.37 -0.80 -13.18
N ASN A 45 -18.33 -0.87 -14.10
CA ASN A 45 -19.74 -1.08 -13.80
C ASN A 45 -20.21 -2.54 -14.04
N ALA A 46 -19.31 -3.41 -14.50
CA ALA A 46 -19.61 -4.81 -14.77
C ALA A 46 -19.33 -5.70 -13.55
N VAL A 47 -20.03 -6.84 -13.46
CA VAL A 47 -19.68 -7.89 -12.51
C VAL A 47 -18.57 -8.74 -13.13
N THR A 48 -17.37 -8.65 -12.58
CA THR A 48 -16.19 -9.29 -13.16
C THR A 48 -15.94 -10.64 -12.50
N PRO A 49 -15.98 -11.78 -13.22
CA PRO A 49 -15.59 -13.07 -12.66
C PRO A 49 -14.08 -13.12 -12.46
N VAL A 50 -13.65 -13.49 -11.27
CA VAL A 50 -12.23 -13.45 -10.85
C VAL A 50 -11.88 -14.64 -9.97
N LEU A 51 -10.62 -15.05 -9.97
CA LEU A 51 -10.08 -16.00 -8.99
C LEU A 51 -9.71 -15.25 -7.70
N VAL A 52 -9.73 -15.97 -6.58
CA VAL A 52 -9.35 -15.43 -5.27
C VAL A 52 -7.90 -14.96 -5.27
N VAL A 53 -6.98 -15.72 -5.88
CA VAL A 53 -5.56 -15.34 -5.98
C VAL A 53 -5.35 -14.00 -6.69
N ASP A 54 -6.20 -13.66 -7.66
CA ASP A 54 -6.11 -12.42 -8.42
C ASP A 54 -6.58 -11.22 -7.56
N LEU A 55 -7.54 -11.45 -6.65
CA LEU A 55 -7.98 -10.45 -5.67
C LEU A 55 -6.93 -10.21 -4.59
N VAL A 56 -6.32 -11.27 -4.05
CA VAL A 56 -5.25 -11.17 -3.04
C VAL A 56 -4.04 -10.43 -3.59
N ARG A 57 -3.74 -10.60 -4.89
CA ARG A 57 -2.64 -9.92 -5.59
C ARG A 57 -3.01 -8.57 -6.20
N ALA A 58 -4.20 -8.05 -5.89
CA ALA A 58 -4.62 -6.76 -6.40
C ALA A 58 -3.69 -5.64 -5.92
N VAL A 59 -3.52 -4.62 -6.75
CA VAL A 59 -2.67 -3.48 -6.43
C VAL A 59 -3.36 -2.61 -5.38
N ASP A 60 -2.64 -2.23 -4.32
CA ASP A 60 -3.18 -1.34 -3.30
C ASP A 60 -3.45 0.05 -3.90
N PRO A 61 -4.68 0.58 -3.82
CA PRO A 61 -4.98 1.94 -4.26
C PRO A 61 -4.09 3.02 -3.63
N TYR A 62 -3.61 2.83 -2.39
CA TYR A 62 -2.73 3.79 -1.72
C TYR A 62 -1.35 3.88 -2.39
N ASP A 63 -0.82 2.77 -2.91
CA ASP A 63 0.49 2.74 -3.58
C ASP A 63 0.49 3.54 -4.89
N ILE A 64 -0.67 3.69 -5.52
CA ILE A 64 -0.82 4.36 -6.81
C ILE A 64 -1.31 5.80 -6.64
N TYR A 65 -2.31 6.01 -5.77
CA TYR A 65 -3.03 7.28 -5.66
C TYR A 65 -2.73 8.04 -4.36
N GLY A 66 -1.87 7.52 -3.48
CA GLY A 66 -1.58 8.10 -2.17
C GLY A 66 -2.87 8.34 -1.38
N HIS A 67 -3.06 9.55 -0.84
CA HIS A 67 -4.30 9.95 -0.17
C HIS A 67 -5.55 9.85 -1.06
N GLY A 68 -5.41 9.97 -2.38
CA GLY A 68 -6.52 9.75 -3.32
C GLY A 68 -7.05 8.31 -3.30
N GLY A 69 -6.20 7.35 -2.91
CA GLY A 69 -6.56 5.94 -2.73
C GLY A 69 -7.68 5.72 -1.72
N HIS A 70 -7.80 6.60 -0.71
CA HIS A 70 -8.89 6.55 0.27
C HIS A 70 -10.27 6.61 -0.38
N ARG A 71 -10.44 7.43 -1.44
CA ARG A 71 -11.70 7.52 -2.18
C ARG A 71 -12.04 6.21 -2.86
N LEU A 72 -11.05 5.53 -3.46
CA LEU A 72 -11.24 4.24 -4.12
C LEU A 72 -11.62 3.14 -3.15
N VAL A 73 -10.96 3.08 -1.99
CA VAL A 73 -11.28 2.11 -0.93
C VAL A 73 -12.69 2.33 -0.41
N ARG A 74 -13.08 3.59 -0.15
CA ARG A 74 -14.45 3.94 0.28
C ARG A 74 -15.50 3.55 -0.76
N ASP A 75 -15.18 3.71 -2.04
CA ASP A 75 -16.08 3.39 -3.15
C ASP A 75 -16.04 1.89 -3.52
N ASN A 76 -15.29 1.07 -2.75
CA ASN A 76 -15.09 -0.38 -2.91
C ASN A 76 -14.53 -0.75 -4.29
N VAL A 77 -13.53 0.01 -4.75
CA VAL A 77 -12.83 -0.23 -6.01
C VAL A 77 -11.52 -0.96 -5.73
N VAL A 78 -11.32 -2.09 -6.41
CA VAL A 78 -10.07 -2.85 -6.43
C VAL A 78 -9.38 -2.68 -7.79
N LEU A 79 -8.06 -2.66 -7.81
CA LEU A 79 -7.25 -2.51 -9.03
C LEU A 79 -6.66 -3.87 -9.43
N LEU A 80 -7.21 -4.47 -10.47
CA LEU A 80 -6.63 -5.65 -11.10
C LEU A 80 -5.66 -5.20 -12.19
N LYS A 81 -4.36 -5.18 -11.87
CA LYS A 81 -3.34 -4.41 -12.58
C LYS A 81 -3.69 -2.92 -12.57
N ASN A 82 -4.11 -2.36 -13.71
CA ASN A 82 -4.62 -0.99 -13.82
C ASN A 82 -6.11 -0.94 -14.19
N HIS A 83 -6.83 -2.07 -14.17
CA HIS A 83 -8.28 -2.10 -14.42
C HIS A 83 -9.04 -1.83 -13.12
N PRO A 84 -9.87 -0.78 -13.06
CA PRO A 84 -10.70 -0.53 -11.88
C PRO A 84 -11.93 -1.44 -11.88
N VAL A 85 -12.07 -2.26 -10.84
CA VAL A 85 -13.16 -3.22 -10.67
C VAL A 85 -13.93 -2.90 -9.40
N ARG A 86 -15.26 -2.77 -9.49
CA ARG A 86 -16.11 -2.48 -8.33
C ARG A 86 -16.89 -3.69 -7.84
N ARG A 87 -17.33 -4.54 -8.76
CA ARG A 87 -18.16 -5.72 -8.47
C ARG A 87 -17.48 -6.96 -8.97
N VAL A 88 -17.36 -7.94 -8.10
CA VAL A 88 -16.68 -9.21 -8.38
C VAL A 88 -17.67 -10.36 -8.25
N ARG A 89 -17.38 -11.43 -8.99
CA ARG A 89 -18.04 -12.72 -8.85
C ARG A 89 -16.98 -13.80 -8.63
N VAL A 90 -17.12 -14.53 -7.54
CA VAL A 90 -16.22 -15.62 -7.16
C VAL A 90 -17.04 -16.89 -6.91
N THR A 91 -16.49 -18.03 -7.25
CA THR A 91 -17.11 -19.34 -7.00
C THR A 91 -16.11 -20.20 -6.25
N GLY A 92 -16.54 -20.85 -5.17
CA GLY A 92 -15.67 -21.69 -4.35
C GLY A 92 -16.43 -22.46 -3.28
N TRP A 93 -15.71 -23.32 -2.58
CA TRP A 93 -16.22 -24.11 -1.47
C TRP A 93 -16.14 -23.32 -0.17
N ILE A 94 -17.19 -23.39 0.64
CA ILE A 94 -17.16 -22.85 2.00
C ILE A 94 -16.33 -23.80 2.86
N SER A 95 -15.12 -23.37 3.20
CA SER A 95 -14.20 -24.13 4.06
C SER A 95 -14.55 -24.02 5.54
N ASP A 96 -14.97 -22.82 5.97
CA ASP A 96 -15.33 -22.49 7.34
C ASP A 96 -16.34 -21.33 7.37
N TYR A 97 -17.04 -21.14 8.49
CA TYR A 97 -17.88 -19.97 8.72
C TYR A 97 -17.93 -19.56 10.20
N THR A 98 -18.03 -18.26 10.43
CA THR A 98 -18.31 -17.71 11.77
C THR A 98 -19.52 -16.78 11.73
N MET A 99 -20.34 -16.84 12.77
CA MET A 99 -21.51 -15.98 12.93
C MET A 99 -21.20 -14.85 13.90
N LYS A 100 -21.57 -13.61 13.55
CA LYS A 100 -21.48 -12.47 14.45
C LYS A 100 -22.73 -11.61 14.34
N GLU A 101 -23.22 -11.18 15.49
CA GLU A 101 -24.28 -10.17 15.56
C GLU A 101 -23.65 -8.77 15.57
N ILE A 102 -23.97 -7.94 14.59
CA ILE A 102 -23.49 -6.56 14.46
C ILE A 102 -24.70 -5.66 14.34
N ARG A 103 -24.94 -4.80 15.33
CA ARG A 103 -26.08 -3.85 15.36
C ARG A 103 -27.44 -4.54 15.16
N GLN A 104 -27.68 -5.63 15.90
CA GLN A 104 -28.92 -6.42 15.82
C GLN A 104 -29.15 -7.10 14.47
N MET A 105 -28.13 -7.15 13.60
CA MET A 105 -28.16 -7.88 12.36
C MET A 105 -27.16 -9.03 12.43
N MET A 106 -27.60 -10.22 12.04
CA MET A 106 -26.73 -11.40 11.96
C MET A 106 -25.94 -11.39 10.65
N TYR A 107 -24.62 -11.48 10.77
CA TYR A 107 -23.69 -11.62 9.66
C TYR A 107 -22.96 -12.95 9.75
N TYR A 108 -22.71 -13.54 8.59
CA TYR A 108 -21.92 -14.74 8.40
C TYR A 108 -20.63 -14.36 7.69
N PHE A 109 -19.51 -14.71 8.30
CA PHE A 109 -18.18 -14.56 7.72
C PHE A 109 -17.75 -15.93 7.21
N LEU A 110 -17.89 -16.13 5.91
CA LEU A 110 -17.56 -17.38 5.22
C LEU A 110 -16.11 -17.34 4.74
N SER A 111 -15.38 -18.45 4.88
CA SER A 111 -14.05 -18.62 4.26
C SER A 111 -14.21 -19.39 2.95
N LEU A 112 -13.99 -18.73 1.82
CA LEU A 112 -14.23 -19.28 0.49
C LEU A 112 -12.92 -19.72 -0.19
N ASP A 113 -12.85 -20.98 -0.59
CA ASP A 113 -11.70 -21.57 -1.29
C ASP A 113 -12.08 -21.96 -2.74
N ASP A 114 -11.41 -21.35 -3.73
CA ASP A 114 -11.58 -21.65 -5.16
C ASP A 114 -10.41 -22.48 -5.75
N SER A 115 -9.54 -23.02 -4.89
CA SER A 115 -8.31 -23.75 -5.24
C SER A 115 -7.24 -22.94 -5.98
N SER A 116 -7.35 -21.61 -6.06
CA SER A 116 -6.35 -20.76 -6.72
C SER A 116 -5.27 -20.22 -5.77
N GLY A 117 -5.50 -20.26 -4.45
CA GLY A 117 -4.63 -19.69 -3.43
C GLY A 117 -5.21 -19.83 -2.02
N GLU A 118 -4.89 -18.89 -1.14
CA GLU A 118 -5.49 -18.82 0.20
C GLU A 118 -6.98 -18.47 0.12
N ALA A 119 -7.78 -19.03 1.04
CA ALA A 119 -9.20 -18.74 1.12
C ALA A 119 -9.47 -17.26 1.45
N ILE A 120 -10.49 -16.68 0.83
CA ILE A 120 -10.90 -15.29 1.08
C ILE A 120 -12.09 -15.22 2.03
N LYS A 121 -12.09 -14.21 2.91
CA LYS A 121 -13.22 -13.94 3.80
C LYS A 121 -14.34 -13.22 3.06
N CYS A 122 -15.55 -13.73 3.22
CA CYS A 122 -16.78 -13.20 2.63
C CYS A 122 -17.78 -12.84 3.73
N MET A 123 -18.16 -11.57 3.83
CA MET A 123 -19.19 -11.10 4.76
C MET A 123 -20.56 -11.14 4.08
N VAL A 124 -21.47 -11.96 4.62
CA VAL A 124 -22.82 -12.21 4.09
C VAL A 124 -23.86 -11.85 5.15
N ARG A 125 -24.95 -11.17 4.76
CA ARG A 125 -26.08 -10.90 5.66
C ARG A 125 -26.94 -12.16 5.79
N ASN A 126 -27.52 -12.40 6.97
CA ASN A 126 -28.42 -13.55 7.19
C ASN A 126 -29.52 -13.68 6.12
N ALA A 127 -30.17 -12.57 5.74
CA ALA A 127 -31.19 -12.59 4.69
C ALA A 127 -30.69 -13.11 3.33
N VAL A 128 -29.44 -12.80 2.95
CA VAL A 128 -28.82 -13.25 1.69
C VAL A 128 -28.44 -14.74 1.79
N LEU A 129 -28.09 -15.21 2.99
CA LEU A 129 -27.78 -16.61 3.25
C LEU A 129 -29.06 -17.48 3.20
N GLU A 130 -30.13 -17.02 3.83
CA GLU A 130 -31.46 -17.66 3.82
C GLU A 130 -32.04 -17.70 2.41
N GLU A 131 -31.94 -16.61 1.63
CA GLU A 131 -32.39 -16.58 0.22
C GLU A 131 -31.65 -17.60 -0.65
N ALA A 132 -30.38 -17.89 -0.34
CA ALA A 132 -29.60 -18.91 -1.03
C ALA A 132 -29.95 -20.35 -0.60
N GLY A 133 -30.82 -20.53 0.40
CA GLY A 133 -31.18 -21.84 0.97
C GLY A 133 -30.10 -22.44 1.88
N LEU A 134 -29.22 -21.60 2.44
CA LEU A 134 -28.13 -22.02 3.32
C LEU A 134 -28.50 -21.78 4.78
N GLU A 135 -29.53 -22.49 5.27
CA GLU A 135 -29.91 -22.45 6.68
C GLU A 135 -29.07 -23.46 7.48
N GLY A 136 -28.21 -22.97 8.37
CA GLY A 136 -27.42 -23.82 9.28
C GLY A 136 -25.99 -24.08 8.81
N ARG A 137 -25.60 -25.36 8.66
CA ARG A 137 -24.21 -25.75 8.39
C ARG A 137 -23.85 -25.54 6.92
N CYS A 138 -23.16 -24.44 6.62
CA CYS A 138 -22.78 -24.08 5.25
C CYS A 138 -21.48 -24.75 4.76
N GLU A 139 -20.66 -25.30 5.66
CA GLU A 139 -19.38 -25.96 5.35
C GLU A 139 -19.53 -27.02 4.25
N GLY A 140 -18.56 -27.05 3.32
CA GLY A 140 -18.55 -28.00 2.22
C GLY A 140 -19.62 -27.74 1.16
N SER A 141 -20.25 -26.57 1.15
CA SER A 141 -21.14 -26.15 0.07
C SER A 141 -20.38 -25.37 -0.99
N LEU A 142 -20.64 -25.70 -2.26
CA LEU A 142 -20.15 -24.93 -3.40
C LEU A 142 -21.09 -23.74 -3.65
N VAL A 143 -20.56 -22.52 -3.61
CA VAL A 143 -21.35 -21.30 -3.76
C VAL A 143 -20.75 -20.34 -4.78
N GLU A 144 -21.61 -19.57 -5.43
CA GLU A 144 -21.26 -18.40 -6.24
C GLU A 144 -21.63 -17.13 -5.46
N ILE A 145 -20.65 -16.26 -5.21
CA ILE A 145 -20.81 -15.00 -4.49
C ILE A 145 -20.60 -13.84 -5.46
N VAL A 146 -21.57 -12.93 -5.49
CA VAL A 146 -21.45 -11.63 -6.16
C VAL A 146 -21.41 -10.55 -5.11
N GLY A 147 -20.35 -9.73 -5.11
CA GLY A 147 -20.14 -8.74 -4.06
C GLY A 147 -19.24 -7.58 -4.46
N VAL A 148 -18.92 -6.75 -3.48
CA VAL A 148 -17.93 -5.68 -3.58
C VAL A 148 -16.74 -5.99 -2.67
N CYS A 149 -15.53 -5.70 -3.13
CA CYS A 149 -14.32 -5.89 -2.32
C CYS A 149 -14.16 -4.74 -1.33
N SER A 150 -13.85 -5.06 -0.09
CA SER A 150 -13.58 -4.09 0.97
C SER A 150 -12.29 -4.50 1.68
N LYS A 151 -11.49 -3.52 2.13
CA LYS A 151 -10.27 -3.80 2.90
C LYS A 151 -10.56 -3.51 4.37
N VAL A 152 -10.47 -4.52 5.22
CA VAL A 152 -10.73 -4.43 6.66
C VAL A 152 -9.49 -4.97 7.39
N TYR A 153 -8.86 -4.12 8.21
CA TYR A 153 -7.58 -4.42 8.89
C TYR A 153 -6.44 -4.87 7.96
N GLY A 154 -6.39 -4.30 6.75
CA GLY A 154 -5.37 -4.67 5.78
C GLY A 154 -5.70 -5.93 4.96
N GLU A 155 -6.66 -6.74 5.42
CA GLU A 155 -7.12 -7.93 4.69
C GLU A 155 -8.24 -7.56 3.71
N LEU A 156 -8.24 -8.19 2.54
CA LEU A 156 -9.29 -8.03 1.55
C LEU A 156 -10.44 -8.99 1.87
N GLU A 157 -11.65 -8.45 2.03
CA GLU A 157 -12.89 -9.20 2.21
C GLU A 157 -13.89 -8.90 1.09
N ILE A 158 -14.79 -9.84 0.81
CA ILE A 158 -15.90 -9.64 -0.12
C ILE A 158 -17.19 -9.40 0.67
N LYS A 159 -17.81 -8.24 0.48
CA LYS A 159 -19.15 -7.96 1.01
C LYS A 159 -20.18 -8.47 0.01
N ALA A 160 -20.80 -9.59 0.31
CA ALA A 160 -21.73 -10.26 -0.60
C ALA A 160 -23.02 -9.46 -0.77
N ASN A 161 -23.37 -9.16 -2.02
CA ASN A 161 -24.67 -8.62 -2.42
C ASN A 161 -25.66 -9.72 -2.77
N ALA A 162 -25.16 -10.81 -3.35
CA ALA A 162 -25.93 -11.99 -3.69
C ALA A 162 -25.08 -13.25 -3.46
N LEU A 163 -25.75 -14.31 -3.05
CA LEU A 163 -25.19 -15.64 -2.82
C LEU A 163 -26.07 -16.65 -3.53
N LYS A 164 -25.45 -17.60 -4.23
CA LYS A 164 -26.16 -18.68 -4.91
C LYS A 164 -25.54 -20.02 -4.55
N LEU A 165 -26.33 -20.90 -3.95
CA LEU A 165 -25.94 -22.30 -3.73
C LEU A 165 -25.93 -23.05 -5.07
N LEU A 166 -24.81 -23.67 -5.42
CA LEU A 166 -24.67 -24.47 -6.63
C LEU A 166 -25.00 -25.95 -6.35
N PRO A 167 -25.70 -26.65 -7.26
CA PRO A 167 -26.06 -28.05 -7.06
C PRO A 167 -24.83 -28.96 -6.94
N ARG A 168 -24.84 -29.82 -5.90
CA ARG A 168 -23.75 -30.77 -5.65
C ARG A 168 -23.56 -31.79 -6.77
N GLU A 169 -24.64 -32.20 -7.45
CA GLU A 169 -24.63 -33.25 -8.46
C GLU A 169 -23.87 -32.87 -9.75
N ASN A 170 -23.47 -31.61 -9.93
CA ASN A 170 -22.69 -31.16 -11.08
C ASN A 170 -21.64 -30.09 -10.72
N HIS A 171 -21.14 -30.11 -9.47
CA HIS A 171 -20.21 -29.11 -8.95
C HIS A 171 -19.01 -28.88 -9.88
N LEU A 172 -18.37 -29.95 -10.35
CA LEU A 172 -17.22 -29.87 -11.24
C LEU A 172 -17.54 -29.16 -12.57
N THR A 173 -18.73 -29.39 -13.14
CA THR A 173 -19.16 -28.73 -14.37
C THR A 173 -19.30 -27.22 -14.16
N TYR A 174 -19.86 -26.80 -13.02
CA TYR A 174 -19.98 -25.39 -12.68
C TYR A 174 -18.62 -24.74 -12.44
N GLU A 175 -17.71 -25.42 -11.74
CA GLU A 175 -16.34 -24.94 -11.50
C GLU A 175 -15.57 -24.80 -12.82
N LEU A 176 -15.59 -25.81 -13.69
CA LEU A 176 -14.94 -25.76 -15.00
C LEU A 176 -15.53 -24.66 -15.89
N GLN A 177 -16.85 -24.47 -15.87
CA GLN A 177 -17.49 -23.37 -16.60
C GLN A 177 -17.02 -22.02 -16.07
N PHE A 178 -17.06 -21.82 -14.74
CA PHE A 178 -16.62 -20.59 -14.10
C PHE A 178 -15.15 -20.30 -14.41
N TRP A 179 -14.24 -21.26 -14.26
CA TRP A 179 -12.83 -21.11 -14.61
C TRP A 179 -12.65 -20.76 -16.09
N SER A 180 -13.43 -21.36 -17.00
CA SER A 180 -13.36 -21.02 -18.42
C SER A 180 -13.75 -19.56 -18.69
N GLU A 181 -14.68 -19.00 -17.92
CA GLU A 181 -15.09 -17.59 -18.00
C GLU A 181 -14.02 -16.69 -17.40
N VAL A 182 -13.49 -17.04 -16.22
CA VAL A 182 -12.41 -16.30 -15.56
C VAL A 182 -11.17 -16.25 -16.43
N PHE A 183 -10.74 -17.35 -17.06
CA PHE A 183 -9.56 -17.34 -17.94
C PHE A 183 -9.76 -16.48 -19.19
N ARG A 184 -10.98 -16.36 -19.72
CA ARG A 184 -11.26 -15.41 -20.81
C ARG A 184 -11.10 -13.97 -20.34
N VAL A 185 -11.66 -13.64 -19.18
CA VAL A 185 -11.55 -12.30 -18.58
C VAL A 185 -10.11 -11.99 -18.21
N ARG A 186 -9.38 -12.94 -17.63
CA ARG A 186 -7.97 -12.80 -17.24
C ARG A 186 -7.07 -12.49 -18.42
N ARG A 187 -7.28 -13.10 -19.59
CA ARG A 187 -6.54 -12.74 -20.83
C ARG A 187 -6.75 -11.28 -21.23
N VAL A 188 -7.93 -10.71 -20.96
CA VAL A 188 -8.19 -9.28 -21.21
C VAL A 188 -7.52 -8.42 -20.14
N LEU A 189 -7.69 -8.78 -18.86
CA LEU A 189 -7.05 -8.09 -17.73
C LEU A 189 -5.51 -8.17 -17.77
N GLU A 190 -4.96 -9.17 -18.46
CA GLU A 190 -3.52 -9.31 -18.66
C GLU A 190 -2.93 -8.16 -19.47
N THR A 191 -3.70 -7.66 -20.43
CA THR A 191 -3.34 -6.48 -21.21
C THR A 191 -3.70 -5.24 -20.38
N PRO A 192 -2.74 -4.32 -20.13
CA PRO A 192 -3.05 -3.08 -19.43
C PRO A 192 -4.19 -2.32 -20.10
N TRP A 193 -5.06 -1.72 -19.29
CA TRP A 193 -6.08 -0.82 -19.79
C TRP A 193 -5.44 0.41 -20.41
N TYR A 194 -5.85 0.76 -21.64
CA TYR A 194 -5.49 2.01 -22.29
C TYR A 194 -6.75 2.85 -22.50
N GLN A 195 -6.74 4.09 -22.01
CA GLN A 195 -7.80 5.03 -22.29
C GLN A 195 -7.60 5.55 -23.72
N THR A 196 -8.31 4.96 -24.69
CA THR A 196 -8.31 5.48 -26.06
C THR A 196 -8.89 6.90 -26.02
N PRO A 197 -8.22 7.91 -26.60
CA PRO A 197 -8.82 9.21 -26.75
C PRO A 197 -10.15 9.02 -27.49
N GLN A 198 -11.25 9.49 -26.90
CA GLN A 198 -12.50 9.65 -27.65
C GLN A 198 -12.20 10.72 -28.70
N LEU A 199 -11.85 10.29 -29.90
CA LEU A 199 -11.78 11.20 -31.03
C LEU A 199 -13.22 11.64 -31.27
N ASP A 200 -13.51 12.92 -31.03
CA ASP A 200 -14.81 13.52 -31.31
C ASP A 200 -15.14 13.27 -32.78
N ALA A 201 -16.03 12.31 -33.03
CA ALA A 201 -16.41 11.87 -34.36
C ALA A 201 -17.16 12.94 -35.18
N ASP A 202 -17.34 14.14 -34.62
CA ASP A 202 -18.11 15.23 -35.22
C ASP A 202 -17.25 16.27 -35.96
N ASN A 203 -15.92 16.22 -35.81
CA ASN A 203 -15.00 16.98 -36.66
C ASN A 203 -14.48 16.06 -37.77
N GLY A 204 -15.13 16.11 -38.94
CA GLY A 204 -14.87 15.27 -40.12
C GLY A 204 -13.50 15.42 -40.78
N ASP A 205 -12.48 15.84 -40.04
CA ASP A 205 -11.08 15.70 -40.43
C ASP A 205 -10.59 14.37 -39.85
N GLU A 206 -10.43 13.37 -40.73
CA GLU A 206 -9.79 12.09 -40.40
C GLU A 206 -8.52 12.37 -39.59
N PRO A 207 -8.47 11.95 -38.32
CA PRO A 207 -7.26 12.17 -37.53
C PRO A 207 -6.15 11.34 -38.18
N PRO A 208 -4.92 11.89 -38.29
CA PRO A 208 -3.80 11.09 -38.75
C PRO A 208 -3.71 9.90 -37.81
N VAL A 209 -3.82 8.68 -38.36
CA VAL A 209 -3.57 7.45 -37.62
C VAL A 209 -2.19 7.61 -36.99
N ARG A 210 -2.15 8.04 -35.73
CA ARG A 210 -0.94 8.02 -34.92
C ARG A 210 -0.72 6.55 -34.61
N MET A 211 -0.14 5.86 -35.58
CA MET A 211 0.54 4.61 -35.36
C MET A 211 1.55 4.91 -34.26
N ASP A 212 1.29 4.36 -33.08
CA ASP A 212 2.22 4.39 -31.97
C ASP A 212 3.54 3.81 -32.49
N ALA A 213 4.52 4.69 -32.72
CA ALA A 213 5.79 4.34 -33.34
C ALA A 213 6.50 3.26 -32.52
N THR A 214 6.23 3.20 -31.22
CA THR A 214 6.72 2.18 -30.29
C THR A 214 6.03 0.83 -30.51
N ALA A 215 4.70 0.79 -30.62
CA ALA A 215 3.95 -0.42 -30.94
C ALA A 215 4.24 -0.92 -32.37
N GLN A 216 4.43 -0.01 -33.32
CA GLN A 216 4.78 -0.33 -34.69
C GLN A 216 6.21 -0.87 -34.77
N ARG A 217 7.16 -0.28 -34.04
CA ARG A 217 8.54 -0.78 -33.90
C ARG A 217 8.59 -2.13 -33.21
N ARG A 218 7.74 -2.37 -32.19
CA ARG A 218 7.60 -3.68 -31.54
C ARG A 218 7.06 -4.74 -32.50
N LYS A 219 6.01 -4.45 -33.27
CA LYS A 219 5.51 -5.31 -34.35
C LYS A 219 6.55 -5.55 -35.45
N TYR A 220 7.38 -4.55 -35.75
CA TYR A 220 8.47 -4.67 -36.73
C TYR A 220 9.60 -5.56 -36.20
N MET A 221 9.97 -5.43 -34.93
CA MET A 221 10.95 -6.30 -34.27
C MET A 221 10.43 -7.73 -34.14
N GLU A 222 9.14 -7.93 -33.81
CA GLU A 222 8.52 -9.26 -33.79
C GLU A 222 8.50 -9.91 -35.17
N ARG A 223 8.17 -9.16 -36.23
CA ARG A 223 8.27 -9.66 -37.62
C ARG A 223 9.70 -10.00 -38.03
N ASN A 224 10.68 -9.20 -37.59
CA ASN A 224 12.09 -9.40 -37.93
C ASN A 224 12.78 -10.47 -37.06
N MET A 225 12.19 -10.86 -35.92
CA MET A 225 12.69 -11.95 -35.07
C MET A 225 12.16 -13.34 -35.48
N VAL A 226 11.28 -13.43 -36.48
CA VAL A 226 10.93 -14.72 -37.13
C VAL A 226 12.06 -15.09 -38.09
N LEU A 227 13.17 -15.60 -37.56
CA LEU A 227 14.34 -16.05 -38.33
C LEU A 227 14.18 -17.44 -38.99
N SER A 228 12.95 -17.90 -39.22
CA SER A 228 12.74 -19.19 -39.88
C SER A 228 11.36 -19.31 -40.56
N SER A 229 11.20 -18.66 -41.70
CA SER A 229 10.37 -19.22 -42.78
C SER A 229 10.86 -18.73 -44.14
N PRO A 230 11.20 -19.61 -45.09
CA PRO A 230 11.69 -19.21 -46.40
C PRO A 230 10.49 -18.94 -47.32
N HIS A 231 10.09 -17.68 -47.46
CA HIS A 231 9.27 -17.28 -48.60
C HIS A 231 9.80 -16.02 -49.28
N LYS A 232 9.97 -16.20 -50.60
CA LYS A 232 10.44 -15.25 -51.60
C LYS A 232 9.39 -14.17 -51.87
N ASP A 233 9.88 -13.06 -52.40
CA ASP A 233 9.17 -12.00 -53.12
C ASP A 233 8.53 -10.88 -52.30
N TYR A 234 9.35 -9.91 -51.90
CA TYR A 234 8.92 -8.51 -51.82
C TYR A 234 9.99 -7.58 -52.42
N PRO A 235 9.58 -6.58 -53.23
CA PRO A 235 10.53 -5.64 -53.85
C PRO A 235 11.08 -4.66 -52.80
N PRO A 236 12.31 -4.17 -52.96
CA PRO A 236 12.90 -3.21 -52.03
C PRO A 236 12.20 -1.86 -52.18
N LEU A 237 11.57 -1.39 -51.12
CA LEU A 237 11.19 0.02 -50.97
C LEU A 237 12.45 0.81 -50.61
N VAL A 238 12.97 1.54 -51.59
CA VAL A 238 13.94 2.62 -51.40
C VAL A 238 13.24 3.72 -50.62
N LEU A 239 13.79 4.07 -49.45
CA LEU A 239 13.42 5.27 -48.72
C LEU A 239 14.70 6.03 -48.39
N ASP A 240 14.82 7.18 -49.06
CA ASP A 240 15.88 8.16 -48.91
C ASP A 240 16.07 8.54 -47.43
N SER A 241 17.29 8.31 -46.96
CA SER A 241 17.75 8.73 -45.64
C SER A 241 18.42 10.10 -45.77
N SER A 242 17.71 11.14 -45.35
CA SER A 242 18.34 12.43 -45.06
C SER A 242 17.59 13.17 -43.95
N ILE A 243 17.85 12.80 -42.69
CA ILE A 243 17.59 13.68 -41.56
C ILE A 243 18.82 13.70 -40.63
N TYR A 244 19.36 14.91 -40.54
CA TYR A 244 20.52 15.39 -39.80
C TYR A 244 20.70 14.84 -38.37
N THR A 245 21.87 14.25 -38.10
CA THR A 245 22.43 14.22 -36.74
C THR A 245 23.20 15.51 -36.49
N LYS A 246 22.57 16.47 -35.81
CA LYS A 246 23.27 17.64 -35.27
C LYS A 246 23.93 17.24 -33.95
N ARG A 247 25.20 16.84 -34.03
CA ARG A 247 26.06 16.51 -32.90
C ARG A 247 26.56 17.82 -32.27
N THR A 248 25.95 18.26 -31.17
CA THR A 248 26.50 19.34 -30.35
C THR A 248 27.67 18.81 -29.54
N VAL A 249 28.87 19.15 -30.00
CA VAL A 249 30.12 19.02 -29.23
C VAL A 249 30.04 20.06 -28.12
N LEU A 250 29.91 19.59 -26.87
CA LEU A 250 30.08 20.42 -25.68
C LEU A 250 31.56 20.78 -25.53
N ASN A 251 31.79 22.07 -25.31
CA ASN A 251 33.07 22.75 -25.34
C ASN A 251 33.88 22.45 -24.07
N GLU A 252 35.09 21.94 -24.24
CA GLU A 252 36.01 21.49 -23.17
C GLU A 252 36.57 22.65 -22.31
N SER A 253 36.23 23.90 -22.66
CA SER A 253 36.67 25.14 -21.99
C SER A 253 35.80 25.56 -20.79
N GLU A 254 34.62 24.97 -20.58
CA GLU A 254 33.77 25.27 -19.41
C GLU A 254 34.03 24.35 -18.21
N ARG A 255 34.63 23.17 -18.41
CA ARG A 255 35.00 22.25 -17.32
C ARG A 255 36.17 22.73 -16.47
N ARG A 256 37.02 23.62 -16.98
CA ARG A 256 38.21 24.12 -16.26
C ARG A 256 37.98 25.38 -15.43
N LYS A 257 36.81 26.03 -15.53
CA LYS A 257 36.48 27.22 -14.72
C LYS A 257 35.72 26.93 -13.42
N ARG A 258 35.50 25.65 -13.08
CA ARG A 258 34.83 25.24 -11.83
C ARG A 258 35.74 24.53 -10.83
N ALA A 259 37.06 24.52 -11.07
CA ALA A 259 38.02 23.82 -10.22
C ALA A 259 38.86 24.74 -9.31
N ASP A 260 38.81 26.07 -9.48
CA ASP A 260 39.73 27.00 -8.80
C ASP A 260 39.04 28.00 -7.82
N ASP A 261 37.74 27.87 -7.56
CA ASP A 261 37.00 28.77 -6.63
C ASP A 261 36.24 28.00 -5.53
N GLN A 262 36.91 27.09 -4.82
CA GLN A 262 36.44 26.54 -3.56
C GLN A 262 37.57 26.43 -2.54
N ASP A 263 38.00 27.58 -2.04
CA ASP A 263 38.60 27.68 -0.72
C ASP A 263 37.94 28.86 0.03
N LEU A 264 37.51 28.55 1.26
CA LEU A 264 36.98 29.44 2.30
C LEU A 264 35.45 29.63 2.37
N SER A 265 34.90 28.98 3.40
CA SER A 265 33.63 29.24 4.09
C SER A 265 32.32 28.68 3.50
N SER A 266 31.98 27.45 3.90
CA SER A 266 30.60 27.10 4.29
C SER A 266 30.56 25.76 4.99
N SER A 267 30.30 25.78 6.30
CA SER A 267 29.81 24.62 7.05
C SER A 267 28.38 24.30 6.60
N SER A 268 28.21 23.40 5.63
CA SER A 268 26.89 22.83 5.31
C SER A 268 27.02 21.47 4.62
N ASP A 269 27.57 20.48 5.33
CA ASP A 269 27.46 19.07 4.96
C ASP A 269 26.43 18.39 5.88
N ILE A 270 25.19 18.89 5.80
CA ILE A 270 24.01 18.14 6.21
C ILE A 270 23.64 17.26 5.01
N GLU A 271 23.45 15.97 5.22
CA GLU A 271 23.02 15.04 4.17
C GLU A 271 21.80 15.61 3.43
N GLU A 272 21.95 15.77 2.11
CA GLU A 272 21.03 16.33 1.10
C GLU A 272 19.63 15.68 1.09
N ILE A 273 19.36 14.71 1.96
CA ILE A 273 18.09 14.02 2.14
C ILE A 273 17.13 14.81 3.05
N THR A 274 17.64 15.72 3.89
CA THR A 274 16.79 16.41 4.89
C THR A 274 16.20 17.73 4.41
N SER A 275 16.77 18.41 3.40
CA SER A 275 16.26 19.72 2.95
C SER A 275 14.93 19.63 2.18
N ASP A 276 14.65 18.51 1.52
CA ASP A 276 13.42 18.32 0.74
C ASP A 276 12.19 17.99 1.61
N VAL A 277 12.40 17.56 2.87
CA VAL A 277 11.32 17.19 3.79
C VAL A 277 10.72 18.43 4.49
N PHE A 278 11.49 19.51 4.67
CA PHE A 278 11.06 20.66 5.50
C PHE A 278 10.49 21.86 4.74
N ALA A 279 10.25 21.74 3.44
CA ALA A 279 9.77 22.84 2.62
C ALA A 279 8.32 22.65 2.14
N ASN A 280 7.32 22.62 3.04
CA ASN A 280 5.94 22.98 2.66
C ASN A 280 5.03 23.44 3.82
N ARG A 281 4.13 24.38 3.48
CA ARG A 281 3.30 25.28 4.32
C ARG A 281 2.16 24.60 5.12
N PRO A 282 1.62 25.26 6.17
CA PRO A 282 0.65 24.67 7.09
C PRO A 282 -0.79 24.65 6.54
N ARG A 283 -1.54 23.58 6.84
CA ARG A 283 -3.01 23.50 6.76
C ARG A 283 -3.62 23.73 8.14
N GLN A 284 -4.61 24.61 8.23
CA GLN A 284 -5.43 24.79 9.43
C GLN A 284 -6.41 23.61 9.56
N LEU A 285 -6.32 22.88 10.68
CA LEU A 285 -7.32 21.89 11.10
C LEU A 285 -8.21 22.49 12.19
N ARG A 286 -9.52 22.25 12.03
CA ARG A 286 -10.59 22.62 12.96
C ARG A 286 -10.52 21.76 14.22
N THR A 287 -10.74 22.40 15.36
CA THR A 287 -10.94 21.74 16.66
C THR A 287 -12.38 21.22 16.73
N GLU A 288 -12.57 19.91 16.82
CA GLU A 288 -13.87 19.29 17.10
C GLU A 288 -13.94 18.83 18.56
N SER A 289 -15.15 18.87 19.12
CA SER A 289 -15.46 18.54 20.51
C SER A 289 -15.40 17.03 20.76
N VAL A 290 -14.84 16.65 21.93
CA VAL A 290 -14.75 15.27 22.46
C VAL A 290 -16.08 14.54 22.33
N GLN A 291 -16.13 13.53 21.45
CA GLN A 291 -17.28 12.63 21.31
C GLN A 291 -17.15 11.46 22.29
N VAL A 292 -18.23 11.15 22.99
CA VAL A 292 -18.36 9.93 23.79
C VAL A 292 -18.36 8.75 22.81
N LEU A 293 -17.33 7.89 22.87
CA LEU A 293 -17.25 6.73 21.97
C LEU A 293 -18.42 5.78 22.24
N PRO A 294 -19.12 5.30 21.19
CA PRO A 294 -20.21 4.36 21.34
C PRO A 294 -19.68 3.03 21.91
N GLU A 295 -20.48 2.41 22.78
CA GLU A 295 -20.17 1.18 23.54
C GLU A 295 -19.69 0.00 22.67
N SER A 296 -20.01 0.01 21.37
CA SER A 296 -19.50 -0.95 20.38
C SER A 296 -17.98 -0.90 20.17
N VAL A 297 -17.30 0.19 20.51
CA VAL A 297 -15.85 0.37 20.32
C VAL A 297 -15.04 -0.29 21.45
N LEU A 298 -15.65 -0.50 22.62
CA LEU A 298 -15.04 -1.21 23.75
C LEU A 298 -14.88 -2.72 23.48
N MET A 299 -15.69 -3.29 22.58
CA MET A 299 -15.75 -4.73 22.30
C MET A 299 -14.58 -5.27 21.45
N ASP A 300 -13.77 -4.40 20.84
CA ASP A 300 -12.56 -4.76 20.07
C ASP A 300 -11.28 -4.23 20.73
N SER A 301 -11.36 -3.96 22.03
CA SER A 301 -10.23 -3.51 22.82
C SER A 301 -9.45 -4.72 23.36
N VAL A 302 -8.13 -4.70 23.19
CA VAL A 302 -7.24 -5.74 23.70
C VAL A 302 -6.43 -5.15 24.84
N SER A 303 -6.37 -5.90 25.96
CA SER A 303 -5.52 -5.52 27.09
C SER A 303 -4.06 -5.46 26.65
N VAL A 304 -3.34 -4.46 27.14
CA VAL A 304 -1.89 -4.34 26.94
C VAL A 304 -1.15 -5.62 27.29
N ASP A 305 -1.54 -6.30 28.36
CA ASP A 305 -0.93 -7.57 28.78
C ASP A 305 -1.04 -8.66 27.72
N ASP A 306 -2.17 -8.71 27.01
CA ASP A 306 -2.40 -9.71 25.96
C ASP A 306 -1.71 -9.32 24.66
N LEU A 307 -1.58 -8.01 24.37
CA LEU A 307 -0.75 -7.52 23.27
C LEU A 307 0.73 -7.87 23.49
N MET A 308 1.22 -7.73 24.72
CA MET A 308 2.60 -8.09 25.09
C MET A 308 2.84 -9.60 25.00
N LYS A 309 1.88 -10.44 25.40
CA LYS A 309 1.99 -11.90 25.24
C LYS A 309 1.97 -12.35 23.78
N ARG A 310 1.33 -11.58 22.89
CA ARG A 310 1.29 -11.84 21.44
C ARG A 310 2.52 -11.33 20.70
N GLN A 311 3.53 -10.79 21.40
CA GLN A 311 4.72 -10.27 20.73
C GLN A 311 5.29 -11.30 19.77
N GLN A 312 5.29 -10.88 18.51
CA GLN A 312 5.91 -11.60 17.40
C GLN A 312 7.41 -11.71 17.67
N GLY A 313 8.09 -12.63 16.98
CA GLY A 313 9.54 -12.79 17.11
C GLY A 313 10.30 -11.46 16.97
N PRO A 314 11.58 -11.42 17.40
CA PRO A 314 12.33 -10.17 17.45
C PRO A 314 12.30 -9.45 16.10
N SER A 315 12.02 -8.15 16.12
CA SER A 315 11.83 -7.34 14.92
C SER A 315 12.74 -6.11 14.90
N VAL A 316 12.89 -5.48 13.72
CA VAL A 316 13.63 -4.21 13.60
C VAL A 316 12.89 -3.08 14.33
N SER A 317 11.56 -3.13 14.39
CA SER A 317 10.75 -2.17 15.14
C SER A 317 11.09 -2.22 16.63
N ASP A 318 11.21 -3.41 17.21
CA ASP A 318 11.59 -3.58 18.61
C ASP A 318 13.01 -3.09 18.89
N LEU A 319 13.96 -3.32 17.98
CA LEU A 319 15.30 -2.74 18.06
C LEU A 319 15.24 -1.20 18.04
N THR A 320 14.34 -0.63 17.25
CA THR A 320 14.12 0.82 17.16
C THR A 320 13.55 1.39 18.47
N ILE A 321 12.65 0.64 19.13
CA ILE A 321 12.17 0.97 20.48
C ILE A 321 13.31 0.90 21.48
N LEU A 322 14.09 -0.18 21.51
CA LEU A 322 15.23 -0.34 22.43
C LEU A 322 16.25 0.80 22.26
N LEU A 323 16.52 1.20 21.02
CA LEU A 323 17.39 2.34 20.74
C LEU A 323 16.79 3.65 21.27
N THR A 324 15.47 3.81 21.15
CA THR A 324 14.74 4.96 21.70
C THR A 324 14.81 5.00 23.22
N GLU A 325 14.59 3.87 23.90
CA GLU A 325 14.72 3.73 25.36
C GLU A 325 16.13 4.12 25.81
N TRP A 326 17.15 3.57 25.15
CA TRP A 326 18.54 3.88 25.46
C TRP A 326 18.83 5.39 25.32
N ILE A 327 18.30 6.05 24.29
CA ILE A 327 18.48 7.50 24.10
C ILE A 327 17.83 8.28 25.25
N VAL A 328 16.62 7.89 25.66
CA VAL A 328 15.86 8.56 26.73
C VAL A 328 16.52 8.36 28.08
N ASP A 329 16.96 7.13 28.39
CA ASP A 329 17.58 6.78 29.67
C ASP A 329 18.91 7.49 29.89
N ASN A 330 19.70 7.69 28.82
CA ASN A 330 20.95 8.46 28.92
C ASN A 330 20.69 9.96 29.09
N GLY A 331 19.54 10.48 28.66
CA GLY A 331 19.16 11.89 28.77
C GLY A 331 20.07 12.88 28.01
N GLU A 332 21.04 12.39 27.23
CA GLU A 332 21.95 13.22 26.45
C GLU A 332 21.23 13.70 25.18
N ARG A 333 21.07 15.03 25.01
CA ARG A 333 20.55 15.63 23.75
C ARG A 333 21.47 15.41 22.55
N HIS A 334 22.73 15.08 22.82
CA HIS A 334 23.75 14.76 21.84
C HIS A 334 24.50 13.51 22.28
N PHE A 335 24.60 12.52 21.40
CA PHE A 335 25.29 11.28 21.71
C PHE A 335 26.01 10.75 20.48
N HIS A 336 27.10 10.01 20.70
CA HIS A 336 27.81 9.35 19.63
C HIS A 336 27.20 7.95 19.39
N LEU A 337 26.81 7.64 18.14
CA LEU A 337 26.09 6.42 17.77
C LEU A 337 26.81 5.12 18.19
N ASN A 338 28.15 5.10 18.13
CA ASN A 338 28.94 3.97 18.62
C ASN A 338 28.68 3.62 20.10
N LYS A 339 28.33 4.59 20.96
CA LYS A 339 27.97 4.31 22.36
C LYS A 339 26.72 3.43 22.43
N ALA A 340 25.69 3.78 21.66
CA ALA A 340 24.44 3.00 21.56
C ALA A 340 24.69 1.61 20.97
N TYR A 341 25.52 1.51 19.92
CA TYR A 341 25.87 0.23 19.30
C TYR A 341 26.65 -0.70 20.25
N GLN A 342 27.42 -0.14 21.18
CA GLN A 342 28.20 -0.90 22.16
C GLN A 342 27.41 -1.26 23.42
N ASP A 343 26.19 -0.75 23.57
CA ASP A 343 25.34 -1.05 24.70
C ASP A 343 25.05 -2.56 24.77
N PRO A 344 25.20 -3.21 25.94
CA PRO A 344 25.01 -4.65 26.07
C PRO A 344 23.62 -5.12 25.65
N LEU A 345 22.56 -4.38 25.99
CA LEU A 345 21.18 -4.79 25.69
C LEU A 345 20.91 -4.70 24.19
N ILE A 346 21.33 -3.60 23.55
CA ILE A 346 21.18 -3.41 22.10
C ILE A 346 22.00 -4.46 21.34
N ARG A 347 23.24 -4.72 21.77
CA ARG A 347 24.12 -5.69 21.13
C ARG A 347 23.59 -7.12 21.23
N ASP A 348 23.08 -7.50 22.39
CA ASP A 348 22.54 -8.85 22.60
C ASP A 348 21.24 -9.03 21.80
N TYR A 349 20.39 -8.01 21.72
CA TYR A 349 19.19 -8.03 20.89
C TYR A 349 19.52 -8.10 19.38
N LEU A 350 20.49 -7.31 18.92
CA LEU A 350 21.01 -7.35 17.55
C LEU A 350 21.51 -8.74 17.17
N LYS A 351 22.19 -9.42 18.10
CA LYS A 351 22.68 -10.78 17.90
C LYS A 351 21.53 -11.75 17.67
N THR A 352 20.50 -11.74 18.52
CA THR A 352 19.33 -12.60 18.35
C THR A 352 18.59 -12.30 17.04
N LEU A 353 18.43 -11.01 16.71
CA LEU A 353 17.77 -10.59 15.48
C LEU A 353 18.55 -11.03 14.23
N ALA A 354 19.88 -10.89 14.26
CA ALA A 354 20.75 -11.29 13.16
C ALA A 354 20.83 -12.81 12.99
N GLU A 355 20.86 -13.58 14.07
CA GLU A 355 20.79 -15.04 14.03
C GLU A 355 19.49 -15.50 13.35
N ASN A 356 18.36 -14.83 13.64
CA ASN A 356 17.08 -15.10 12.99
C ASN A 356 17.09 -14.71 11.51
N GLU A 357 17.57 -13.52 11.14
CA GLU A 357 17.63 -13.09 9.72
C GLU A 357 18.59 -13.98 8.91
N LEU A 358 19.69 -14.43 9.51
CA LEU A 358 20.65 -15.33 8.87
C LEU A 358 20.07 -16.74 8.69
N SER A 359 19.27 -17.22 9.65
CA SER A 359 18.56 -18.51 9.53
C SER A 359 17.47 -18.49 8.45
N ALA A 360 16.90 -17.30 8.17
CA ALA A 360 15.87 -17.10 7.15
C ALA A 360 16.44 -16.87 5.75
N GLN A 361 17.75 -16.57 5.62
CA GLN A 361 18.39 -16.43 4.33
C GLN A 361 18.43 -17.78 3.61
N VAL A 362 17.58 -17.93 2.61
CA VAL A 362 17.61 -19.06 1.69
C VAL A 362 18.88 -18.91 0.86
N VAL A 363 19.84 -19.80 1.07
CA VAL A 363 21.06 -19.87 0.27
C VAL A 363 20.67 -20.39 -1.11
N ASP A 364 20.60 -19.49 -2.10
CA ASP A 364 20.48 -19.89 -3.49
C ASP A 364 21.81 -20.52 -3.92
N LEU A 365 21.82 -21.84 -4.09
CA LEU A 365 22.99 -22.64 -4.47
C LEU A 365 23.50 -22.31 -5.88
N THR A 366 22.77 -21.50 -6.64
CA THR A 366 23.13 -21.13 -8.03
C THR A 366 23.93 -19.83 -8.13
N GLU A 367 23.99 -19.02 -7.07
CA GLU A 367 24.78 -17.78 -7.05
C GLU A 367 26.19 -18.00 -6.48
N ASP A 368 27.19 -17.34 -7.07
CA ASP A 368 28.56 -17.38 -6.60
C ASP A 368 28.64 -16.98 -5.11
N THR A 369 29.22 -17.84 -4.28
CA THR A 369 29.39 -17.75 -2.80
C THR A 369 29.97 -16.44 -2.23
N THR A 370 30.26 -15.45 -3.07
CA THR A 370 30.69 -14.09 -2.71
C THR A 370 29.62 -13.25 -2.00
N GLY A 371 28.35 -13.70 -1.96
CA GLY A 371 27.24 -12.97 -1.34
C GLY A 371 26.94 -13.26 0.14
N VAL A 372 27.62 -14.23 0.78
CA VAL A 372 27.29 -14.60 2.17
C VAL A 372 27.76 -13.50 3.12
N LYS A 373 26.79 -12.78 3.69
CA LYS A 373 27.05 -11.72 4.67
C LYS A 373 27.57 -12.32 5.97
N SER A 374 28.65 -11.75 6.49
CA SER A 374 29.12 -12.09 7.83
C SER A 374 28.11 -11.61 8.89
N LEU A 375 28.04 -12.28 10.03
CA LEU A 375 27.15 -11.89 11.14
C LEU A 375 27.33 -10.41 11.53
N ASN A 376 28.58 -9.93 11.56
CA ASN A 376 28.89 -8.53 11.87
C ASN A 376 28.37 -7.55 10.80
N GLN A 377 28.32 -7.95 9.53
CA GLN A 377 27.72 -7.14 8.46
C GLN A 377 26.20 -7.06 8.66
N VAL A 378 25.55 -8.18 8.96
CA VAL A 378 24.10 -8.21 9.26
C VAL A 378 23.79 -7.36 10.49
N HIS A 379 24.60 -7.41 11.56
CA HIS A 379 24.47 -6.53 12.73
C HIS A 379 24.51 -5.05 12.34
N GLY A 380 25.52 -4.67 11.54
CA GLY A 380 25.68 -3.30 11.07
C GLY A 380 24.52 -2.83 10.22
N GLU A 381 24.01 -3.68 9.32
CA GLU A 381 22.85 -3.38 8.48
C GLU A 381 21.57 -3.21 9.29
N LEU A 382 21.29 -4.12 10.23
CA LEU A 382 20.11 -4.07 11.11
C LEU A 382 20.11 -2.81 11.96
N PHE A 383 21.23 -2.50 12.61
CA PHE A 383 21.37 -1.29 13.41
C PHE A 383 21.26 -0.03 12.54
N HIS A 384 21.83 -0.05 11.33
CA HIS A 384 21.67 1.03 10.37
C HIS A 384 20.22 1.24 9.95
N ARG A 385 19.44 0.17 9.71
CA ARG A 385 18.00 0.25 9.39
C ARG A 385 17.22 0.88 10.54
N ALA A 386 17.41 0.43 11.78
CA ALA A 386 16.74 0.99 12.95
C ALA A 386 17.07 2.49 13.14
N ARG A 387 18.35 2.87 13.04
CA ARG A 387 18.78 4.28 13.02
C ARG A 387 18.10 5.07 11.90
N HIS A 388 18.05 4.51 10.70
CA HIS A 388 17.47 5.18 9.54
C HIS A 388 15.97 5.44 9.72
N LEU A 389 15.22 4.55 10.37
CA LEU A 389 13.82 4.77 10.72
C LEU A 389 13.64 5.96 11.67
N LEU A 390 14.48 6.08 12.70
CA LEU A 390 14.47 7.24 13.61
C LEU A 390 14.87 8.55 12.90
N GLN A 391 15.81 8.48 11.96
CA GLN A 391 16.25 9.65 11.19
C GLN A 391 15.19 10.09 10.18
N ARG A 392 14.57 9.13 9.48
CA ARG A 392 13.51 9.38 8.49
C ARG A 392 12.25 9.98 9.13
N SER A 393 11.92 9.54 10.35
CA SER A 393 10.83 10.14 11.12
C SER A 393 11.14 11.53 11.68
N GLY A 394 12.39 12.00 11.57
CA GLY A 394 12.81 13.29 12.11
C GLY A 394 12.97 13.32 13.63
N LEU A 395 12.94 12.16 14.30
CA LEU A 395 13.10 12.05 15.75
C LEU A 395 14.56 12.26 16.17
N ILE A 396 15.51 11.82 15.35
CA ILE A 396 16.94 12.06 15.54
C ILE A 396 17.57 12.66 14.29
N LEU A 397 18.64 13.43 14.50
CA LEU A 397 19.53 13.87 13.43
C LEU A 397 20.88 13.17 13.60
N CYS A 398 21.44 12.63 12.52
CA CYS A 398 22.74 11.96 12.56
C CYS A 398 23.68 12.63 11.56
N THR A 399 24.90 12.94 12.01
CA THR A 399 25.98 13.45 11.15
C THR A 399 26.80 12.30 10.55
N ARG A 400 27.59 12.58 9.50
CA ARG A 400 28.57 11.63 8.94
C ARG A 400 29.61 11.16 9.97
N SER A 401 29.96 12.01 10.92
CA SER A 401 30.84 11.70 12.05
C SER A 401 30.19 10.81 13.10
N LYS A 402 28.94 10.34 12.90
CA LYS A 402 28.17 9.53 13.86
C LYS A 402 27.80 10.24 15.16
N GLU A 403 27.96 11.56 15.20
CA GLU A 403 27.35 12.40 16.23
C GLU A 403 25.86 12.55 15.93
N CYS A 404 25.02 12.24 16.91
CA CYS A 404 23.57 12.28 16.81
C CYS A 404 23.00 13.37 17.72
N SER A 405 21.89 13.99 17.32
CA SER A 405 21.07 14.83 18.17
C SER A 405 19.69 14.21 18.35
N SER A 406 19.26 14.06 19.60
CA SER A 406 18.00 13.46 20.04
C SER A 406 17.04 14.46 20.68
N GLY A 407 17.33 15.77 20.57
CA GLY A 407 16.53 16.79 21.24
C GLY A 407 15.02 16.71 20.92
N VAL A 408 14.67 16.44 19.66
CA VAL A 408 13.28 16.28 19.21
C VAL A 408 12.63 15.05 19.83
N LEU A 409 13.31 13.90 19.79
CA LEU A 409 12.83 12.66 20.41
C LEU A 409 12.58 12.82 21.91
N ILE A 410 13.54 13.38 22.65
CA ILE A 410 13.41 13.58 24.10
C ILE A 410 12.22 14.50 24.39
N ASP A 411 12.11 15.61 23.67
CA ASP A 411 11.01 16.56 23.84
C ASP A 411 9.65 15.91 23.52
N PHE A 412 9.58 15.07 22.48
CA PHE A 412 8.37 14.33 22.12
C PHE A 412 7.97 13.32 23.20
N ILE A 413 8.93 12.55 23.72
CA ILE A 413 8.69 11.57 24.78
C ILE A 413 8.20 12.24 26.06
N VAL A 414 8.80 13.37 26.46
CA VAL A 414 8.34 14.12 27.64
C VAL A 414 6.90 14.58 27.45
N GLN A 415 6.57 15.15 26.29
CA GLN A 415 5.19 15.56 26.00
C GLN A 415 4.23 14.36 26.01
N LEU A 416 4.66 13.22 25.44
CA LEU A 416 3.87 12.00 25.43
C LEU A 416 3.59 11.48 26.85
N GLN A 417 4.59 11.52 27.71
CA GLN A 417 4.46 11.14 29.12
C GLN A 417 3.52 12.08 29.87
N ASP A 418 3.61 13.39 29.64
CA ASP A 418 2.73 14.37 30.26
C ASP A 418 1.26 14.15 29.88
N GLU A 419 0.99 13.86 28.60
CA GLU A 419 -0.36 13.54 28.10
C GLU A 419 -0.87 12.20 28.66
N ILE A 420 -0.04 11.17 28.68
CA ILE A 420 -0.40 9.87 29.30
C ILE A 420 -0.75 10.08 30.77
N ASN A 421 0.07 10.83 31.52
CA ASN A 421 -0.17 11.13 32.93
C ASN A 421 -1.49 11.90 33.11
N LEU A 422 -1.75 12.92 32.29
CA LEU A 422 -3.02 13.65 32.31
C LEU A 422 -4.21 12.70 32.12
N ILE A 423 -4.12 11.79 31.16
CA ILE A 423 -5.20 10.85 30.85
C ILE A 423 -5.40 9.82 31.94
N THR A 424 -4.33 9.34 32.59
CA THR A 424 -4.47 8.48 33.77
C THR A 424 -5.19 9.16 34.92
N THR A 425 -5.11 10.50 35.02
CA THR A 425 -5.82 11.26 36.06
C THR A 425 -7.28 11.56 35.70
N VAL A 426 -7.57 11.80 34.43
CA VAL A 426 -8.91 12.22 33.96
C VAL A 426 -9.79 11.02 33.56
N GLY A 427 -9.19 9.91 33.12
CA GLY A 427 -9.91 8.75 32.58
C GLY A 427 -10.50 9.07 31.21
N SER A 428 -9.65 9.25 30.19
CA SER A 428 -10.10 9.54 28.83
C SER A 428 -9.52 8.59 27.79
N ILE A 429 -9.98 8.80 26.57
CA ILE A 429 -9.49 8.18 25.35
C ILE A 429 -8.26 8.95 24.91
N PHE A 430 -7.28 8.23 24.38
CA PHE A 430 -6.01 8.76 23.94
C PHE A 430 -5.75 8.37 22.49
N ASP A 431 -5.58 9.37 21.64
CA ASP A 431 -5.05 9.17 20.29
C ASP A 431 -3.57 9.64 20.23
N PRO A 432 -2.61 8.71 20.09
CA PRO A 432 -1.20 9.07 19.92
C PRO A 432 -0.95 10.00 18.73
N ARG A 433 -1.79 9.93 17.69
CA ARG A 433 -1.67 10.76 16.49
C ARG A 433 -2.05 12.21 16.76
N GLU A 434 -3.00 12.45 17.66
CA GLU A 434 -3.34 13.82 18.09
C GLU A 434 -2.18 14.45 18.84
N VAL A 435 -1.50 13.69 19.73
CA VAL A 435 -0.29 14.19 20.41
C VAL A 435 0.80 14.52 19.43
N LEU A 436 1.06 13.65 18.45
CA LEU A 436 2.04 13.92 17.40
C LEU A 436 1.69 15.17 16.60
N ALA A 437 0.41 15.34 16.23
CA ALA A 437 -0.05 16.53 15.52
C ALA A 437 0.11 17.82 16.35
N VAL A 438 -0.20 17.77 17.65
CA VAL A 438 0.00 18.90 18.58
C VAL A 438 1.49 19.19 18.77
N PHE A 439 2.33 18.16 18.90
CA PHE A 439 3.78 18.29 19.02
C PHE A 439 4.36 18.98 17.78
N ASN A 440 4.05 18.47 16.58
CA ASN A 440 4.47 19.06 15.31
C ASN A 440 4.05 20.52 15.18
N LYS A 441 2.79 20.83 15.52
CA LYS A 441 2.27 22.19 15.49
C LYS A 441 2.99 23.12 16.47
N THR A 442 3.27 22.65 17.68
CA THR A 442 3.87 23.44 18.77
C THR A 442 5.35 23.71 18.52
N ARG A 443 6.06 22.74 17.95
CA ARG A 443 7.50 22.82 17.68
C ARG A 443 7.84 23.29 16.27
N HIS A 444 6.83 23.50 15.42
CA HIS A 444 7.00 23.79 14.00
C HIS A 444 7.85 22.72 13.29
N LEU A 445 7.56 21.45 13.58
CA LEU A 445 8.23 20.29 13.01
C LEU A 445 7.25 19.51 12.12
N ASP A 446 7.80 18.65 11.28
CA ASP A 446 7.06 17.70 10.45
C ASP A 446 7.54 16.27 10.75
N VAL A 447 7.44 15.87 12.01
CA VAL A 447 7.80 14.51 12.45
C VAL A 447 6.72 13.56 11.93
N ASP A 448 7.12 12.62 11.08
CA ASP A 448 6.24 11.57 10.54
C ASP A 448 6.66 10.22 11.12
N ILE A 449 5.92 9.76 12.14
CA ILE A 449 6.18 8.48 12.80
C ILE A 449 5.24 7.46 12.20
N GLU A 450 5.80 6.39 11.60
CA GLU A 450 4.99 5.28 11.11
C GLU A 450 4.13 4.71 12.25
N ASP A 451 2.85 4.45 11.96
CA ASP A 451 1.89 3.95 12.95
C ASP A 451 2.42 2.76 13.79
N PRO A 452 3.08 1.74 13.22
CA PRO A 452 3.61 0.64 14.02
C PRO A 452 4.66 1.10 15.05
N LEU A 453 5.56 2.01 14.67
CA LEU A 453 6.59 2.52 15.57
C LEU A 453 5.97 3.37 16.69
N LEU A 454 5.00 4.23 16.36
CA LEU A 454 4.29 5.04 17.34
C LEU A 454 3.52 4.17 18.33
N GLN A 455 2.79 3.16 17.83
CA GLN A 455 2.05 2.20 18.67
C GLN A 455 2.98 1.37 19.54
N SER A 456 4.13 0.96 19.01
CA SER A 456 5.18 0.24 19.73
C SER A 456 5.79 1.08 20.85
N MET A 457 6.11 2.34 20.59
CA MET A 457 6.59 3.29 21.61
C MET A 457 5.51 3.46 22.71
N MET A 458 4.26 3.67 22.30
CA MET A 458 3.12 3.78 23.21
C MET A 458 2.94 2.57 24.10
N LEU A 459 2.89 1.38 23.51
CA LEU A 459 2.74 0.11 24.24
C LEU A 459 3.83 -0.05 25.29
N ARG A 460 5.07 0.29 24.93
CA ARG A 460 6.20 0.16 25.83
C ARG A 460 6.13 1.14 27.00
N TYR A 461 5.84 2.41 26.76
CA TYR A 461 5.68 3.40 27.83
C TYR A 461 4.50 3.08 28.75
N VAL A 462 3.37 2.70 28.16
CA VAL A 462 2.20 2.27 28.91
C VAL A 462 2.50 1.04 29.75
N SER A 463 3.23 0.04 29.21
CA SER A 463 3.62 -1.17 29.94
C SER A 463 4.53 -0.89 31.14
N ASN A 464 5.39 0.12 31.04
CA ASN A 464 6.28 0.54 32.14
C ASN A 464 5.54 1.35 33.21
N SER A 465 4.30 1.79 32.94
CA SER A 465 3.46 2.45 33.93
C SER A 465 2.97 1.46 35.00
N ARG A 466 2.84 1.93 36.25
CA ARG A 466 2.27 1.14 37.34
C ARG A 466 0.79 0.74 37.12
N GLN A 467 0.16 1.29 36.09
CA GLN A 467 -1.26 1.13 35.78
C GLN A 467 -1.48 0.48 34.40
N HIS A 468 -0.47 -0.22 33.84
CA HIS A 468 -0.56 -0.84 32.51
C HIS A 468 -1.79 -1.76 32.34
N SER A 469 -2.23 -2.44 33.39
CA SER A 469 -3.42 -3.33 33.37
C SER A 469 -4.75 -2.59 33.16
N LYS A 470 -4.75 -1.27 33.23
CA LYS A 470 -5.90 -0.40 32.98
C LYS A 470 -5.95 0.14 31.55
N TRP A 471 -4.91 -0.10 30.77
CA TRP A 471 -4.83 0.38 29.41
C TRP A 471 -5.28 -0.71 28.42
N TYR A 472 -6.05 -0.27 27.44
CA TYR A 472 -6.60 -1.11 26.40
C TYR A 472 -6.37 -0.46 25.03
N LEU A 473 -5.91 -1.23 24.06
CA LEU A 473 -5.76 -0.77 22.68
C LEU A 473 -6.99 -1.18 21.88
N VAL A 474 -7.70 -0.22 21.31
CA VAL A 474 -8.78 -0.46 20.35
C VAL A 474 -8.14 -0.79 19.00
N GLN A 475 -8.15 -2.07 18.62
CA GLN A 475 -7.41 -2.54 17.43
C GLN A 475 -7.91 -1.89 16.14
N THR A 476 -9.22 -1.61 16.05
CA THR A 476 -9.83 -0.96 14.87
C THR A 476 -9.31 0.44 14.56
N THR A 477 -9.08 1.25 15.59
CA THR A 477 -8.80 2.68 15.43
C THR A 477 -7.36 3.03 15.79
N GLY A 478 -6.66 2.16 16.51
CA GLY A 478 -5.36 2.47 17.11
C GLY A 478 -5.47 3.40 18.33
N LEU A 479 -6.68 3.64 18.84
CA LEU A 479 -6.93 4.46 20.02
C LEU A 479 -6.62 3.68 21.29
N TRP A 480 -6.10 4.39 22.28
CA TRP A 480 -5.81 3.86 23.61
C TRP A 480 -6.90 4.29 24.58
N LEU A 481 -7.40 3.36 25.37
CA LEU A 481 -8.41 3.59 26.40
C LEU A 481 -7.78 3.32 27.76
N PHE A 482 -8.00 4.23 28.70
CA PHE A 482 -7.66 4.04 30.10
C PHE A 482 -8.94 3.83 30.90
N MET A 483 -9.07 2.66 31.56
CA MET A 483 -10.26 2.24 32.33
C MET A 483 -10.03 2.08 33.83
#